data_AF-A0AAW3MWZ6-F1
#
_entry.id   AF-A0AAW3MWZ6-F1
#
_cell.length_a   1.000
_cell.length_b   1.000
_cell.length_c   1.000
_cell.angle_alpha   90.00
_cell.angle_beta   90.00
_cell.angle_gamma   90.00
#
_symmetry.space_group_name_H-M   'P 1'
#
loop_
_entity.id
_entity.type
_entity.pdbx_description
1 polymer ?
#
loop_
_entity_poly.entity_id
_entity_poly.type
_entity_poly.pdbx_seq_one_letter_code
_entity_poly.pdbx_strand_id
1 'polypeptide(L)'
;MGRTVSNKALYLLGAMLGYWALMLDHLFKWAMGPFCRTRLGRAVFVRLSRSPVKLGHVALLLFAASQYWLYDKSDAAQLSALGLTLAVIFLNIHRQRVLTINNQGNGRWSVHLNVLKRDKRRPGAQWAGAMDELSDLVSIARVSDVRTLSFESPLLVHDVTARRLMDRLSKVFGQQGVSVRIEIASSKAMGAFRSGLFHPLRRYQRGLKSHRVVCRSPMGLLTRRIEVRVAQGA
;
A
#
# COMPACT_ATOMS: atom_id res chain seq x y z
N MET A 1 37.30 25.28 -4.60
CA MET A 1 36.86 25.43 -3.19
C MET A 1 35.61 24.60 -2.96
N GLY A 2 35.73 23.40 -2.38
CA GLY A 2 34.59 22.52 -2.12
C GLY A 2 33.82 23.00 -0.88
N ARG A 3 32.58 23.46 -1.06
CA ARG A 3 31.69 23.76 0.08
C ARG A 3 31.34 22.45 0.78
N THR A 4 31.86 22.25 1.98
CA THR A 4 31.45 21.15 2.86
C THR A 4 30.00 21.40 3.30
N VAL A 5 29.08 20.62 2.75
CA VAL A 5 27.68 20.67 3.16
C VAL A 5 27.60 20.19 4.61
N SER A 6 27.25 21.09 5.53
CA SER A 6 27.09 20.76 6.95
C SER A 6 26.07 19.64 7.13
N ASN A 7 26.36 18.65 7.98
CA ASN A 7 25.43 17.57 8.33
C ASN A 7 24.06 18.11 8.74
N LYS A 8 24.00 19.26 9.43
CA LYS A 8 22.73 19.92 9.81
C LYS A 8 21.91 20.34 8.58
N ALA A 9 22.55 20.84 7.53
CA ALA A 9 21.89 21.22 6.29
C ALA A 9 21.35 19.98 5.55
N LEU A 10 22.10 18.88 5.51
CA LEU A 10 21.63 17.59 4.98
C LEU A 10 20.42 17.04 5.75
N TYR A 11 20.42 17.13 7.09
CA TYR A 11 19.28 16.71 7.91
C TYR A 11 18.04 17.58 7.68
N LEU A 12 18.21 18.91 7.61
CA LEU A 12 17.11 19.85 7.32
C LEU A 12 16.54 19.63 5.93
N LEU A 13 17.39 19.42 4.93
CA LEU A 13 16.98 19.19 3.55
C LEU A 13 16.27 17.83 3.43
N GLY A 14 16.75 16.78 4.10
CA GLY A 14 16.06 15.50 4.20
C GLY A 14 14.70 15.59 4.91
N ALA A 15 14.61 16.38 5.99
CA ALA A 15 13.35 16.62 6.69
C ALA A 15 12.35 17.39 5.81
N MET A 16 12.79 18.45 5.13
CA MET A 16 11.95 19.22 4.21
C MET A 16 11.46 18.36 3.03
N LEU A 17 12.34 17.57 2.40
CA LEU A 17 11.93 16.62 1.37
C LEU A 17 10.92 15.59 1.89
N GLY A 18 11.10 15.11 3.12
CA GLY A 18 10.13 14.23 3.79
C GLY A 18 8.76 14.88 3.99
N TYR A 19 8.72 16.14 4.43
CA TYR A 19 7.48 16.90 4.58
C TYR A 19 6.81 17.20 3.23
N TRP A 20 7.58 17.59 2.22
CA TRP A 20 7.09 17.80 0.85
C TRP A 20 6.49 16.52 0.26
N ALA A 21 7.18 15.38 0.43
CA ALA A 21 6.66 14.09 0.00
C ALA A 21 5.37 13.71 0.72
N LEU A 22 5.25 13.98 2.03
CA LEU A 22 4.02 13.76 2.80
C LEU A 22 2.87 14.68 2.37
N MET A 23 3.17 15.94 2.08
CA MET A 23 2.17 16.91 1.61
C MET A 23 1.65 16.55 0.22
N LEU A 24 2.56 16.24 -0.72
CA LEU A 24 2.22 15.76 -2.05
C LEU A 24 1.43 14.45 -1.96
N ASP A 25 1.84 13.53 -1.09
CA ASP A 25 1.11 12.30 -0.83
C ASP A 25 -0.32 12.57 -0.35
N HIS A 26 -0.54 13.53 0.55
CA HIS A 26 -1.89 13.89 1.00
C HIS A 26 -2.74 14.56 -0.09
N LEU A 27 -2.17 15.50 -0.84
CA LEU A 27 -2.85 16.19 -1.93
C LEU A 27 -3.23 15.23 -3.06
N PHE A 28 -2.29 14.40 -3.51
CA PHE A 28 -2.56 13.38 -4.53
C PHE A 28 -3.50 12.31 -4.03
N LYS A 29 -3.42 11.87 -2.77
CA LYS A 29 -4.39 10.93 -2.19
C LYS A 29 -5.80 11.49 -2.16
N TRP A 30 -5.96 12.79 -1.90
CA TRP A 30 -7.26 13.45 -1.92
C TRP A 30 -7.81 13.52 -3.35
N ALA A 31 -6.99 13.91 -4.33
CA ALA A 31 -7.40 14.03 -5.72
C ALA A 31 -7.66 12.67 -6.40
N MET A 32 -6.81 11.68 -6.16
CA MET A 32 -6.87 10.36 -6.81
C MET A 32 -7.84 9.40 -6.12
N GLY A 33 -8.17 9.62 -4.85
CA GLY A 33 -9.09 8.78 -4.09
C GLY A 33 -10.46 8.59 -4.78
N PRO A 34 -11.14 9.68 -5.19
CA PRO A 34 -12.38 9.60 -5.98
C PRO A 34 -12.18 8.90 -7.32
N PHE A 35 -11.10 9.23 -8.05
CA PHE A 35 -10.81 8.63 -9.35
C PHE A 35 -10.67 7.11 -9.27
N CYS A 36 -9.90 6.61 -8.30
CA CYS A 36 -9.71 5.18 -8.08
C CYS A 36 -11.03 4.42 -7.85
N ARG A 37 -12.06 5.08 -7.31
CA ARG A 37 -13.38 4.47 -7.09
C ARG A 37 -14.24 4.37 -8.36
N THR A 38 -13.96 5.18 -9.37
CA THR A 38 -14.70 5.20 -10.65
C THR A 38 -14.46 3.93 -11.47
N ARG A 39 -15.36 3.64 -12.42
CA ARG A 39 -15.19 2.51 -13.37
C ARG A 39 -13.91 2.67 -14.19
N LEU A 40 -13.61 3.89 -14.64
CA LEU A 40 -12.41 4.18 -15.41
C LEU A 40 -11.13 3.93 -14.59
N GLY A 41 -11.08 4.43 -13.35
CA GLY A 41 -9.94 4.19 -12.47
C GLY A 41 -9.72 2.70 -12.18
N ARG A 42 -10.79 1.94 -11.97
CA ARG A 42 -10.72 0.47 -11.83
C ARG A 42 -10.20 -0.19 -13.09
N ALA A 43 -10.69 0.18 -14.28
CA ALA A 43 -10.23 -0.38 -15.55
C ALA A 43 -8.74 -0.09 -15.80
N VAL A 44 -8.30 1.14 -15.51
CA VAL A 44 -6.89 1.54 -15.57
C VAL A 44 -6.07 0.69 -14.60
N PHE A 45 -6.49 0.57 -13.34
CA PHE A 45 -5.80 -0.26 -12.35
C PHE A 45 -5.68 -1.73 -12.78
N VAL A 46 -6.78 -2.32 -13.29
CA VAL A 46 -6.81 -3.69 -13.80
C VAL A 46 -5.83 -3.88 -14.95
N ARG A 47 -5.85 -2.96 -15.93
CA ARG A 47 -4.94 -3.02 -17.08
C ARG A 47 -3.48 -2.94 -16.64
N LEU A 48 -3.21 -2.08 -15.66
CA LEU A 48 -1.88 -1.92 -15.09
C LEU A 48 -1.42 -3.13 -14.25
N SER A 49 -2.33 -3.88 -13.62
CA SER A 49 -1.99 -5.10 -12.88
C SER A 49 -1.48 -6.26 -13.73
N ARG A 50 -1.88 -6.27 -15.00
CA ARG A 50 -1.41 -7.23 -16.00
C ARG A 50 -0.06 -6.83 -16.60
N SER A 51 0.42 -5.62 -16.35
CA SER A 51 1.71 -5.17 -16.87
C SER A 51 2.87 -6.00 -16.28
N PRO A 52 3.83 -6.46 -17.11
CA PRO A 52 5.04 -7.10 -16.64
C PRO A 52 5.98 -6.10 -15.94
N VAL A 53 5.86 -4.80 -16.26
CA VAL A 53 6.69 -3.75 -15.69
C VAL A 53 6.03 -3.18 -14.44
N LYS A 54 6.78 -3.19 -13.34
CA LYS A 54 6.41 -2.48 -12.11
C LYS A 54 6.15 -1.01 -12.43
N LEU A 55 4.96 -0.52 -12.12
CA LEU A 55 4.62 0.88 -12.39
C LEU A 55 5.55 1.89 -11.72
N GLY A 56 6.14 1.53 -10.57
CA GLY A 56 7.18 2.35 -9.96
C GLY A 56 8.41 2.54 -10.87
N HIS A 57 8.74 1.57 -11.72
CA HIS A 57 9.84 1.71 -12.69
C HIS A 57 9.40 2.56 -13.88
N VAL A 58 8.16 2.41 -14.35
CA VAL A 58 7.60 3.30 -15.38
C VAL A 58 7.58 4.75 -14.89
N ALA A 59 7.14 4.98 -13.65
CA ALA A 59 7.17 6.28 -13.01
C ALA A 59 8.61 6.82 -12.90
N LEU A 60 9.57 5.99 -12.49
CA LEU A 60 10.97 6.40 -12.41
C LEU A 60 11.55 6.76 -13.79
N LEU A 61 11.18 6.02 -14.84
CA LEU A 61 11.58 6.30 -16.21
C LEU A 61 10.94 7.59 -16.73
N LEU A 62 9.65 7.81 -16.46
CA LEU A 62 8.96 9.07 -16.80
C LEU A 62 9.59 10.25 -16.05
N PHE A 63 9.95 10.07 -14.79
CA PHE A 63 10.66 11.07 -14.02
C PHE A 63 12.03 11.37 -14.62
N ALA A 64 12.86 10.35 -14.85
CA ALA A 64 14.19 10.52 -15.43
C ALA A 64 14.13 11.14 -16.84
N ALA A 65 13.21 10.69 -17.68
CA ALA A 65 12.96 11.26 -18.99
C ALA A 65 12.51 12.72 -18.90
N SER A 66 11.68 13.08 -17.92
CA SER A 66 11.29 14.47 -17.69
C SER A 66 12.48 15.35 -17.28
N GLN A 67 13.37 14.84 -16.42
CA GLN A 67 14.55 15.57 -15.97
C GLN A 67 15.60 15.70 -17.08
N TYR A 68 15.65 14.77 -18.03
CA TYR A 68 16.62 14.79 -19.14
C TYR A 68 16.12 15.55 -20.37
N TRP A 69 14.87 15.34 -20.81
CA TRP A 69 14.32 15.95 -22.02
C TRP A 69 13.61 17.27 -21.79
N LEU A 70 13.08 17.52 -20.58
CA LEU A 70 12.32 18.72 -20.27
C LEU A 70 13.12 19.70 -19.41
N TYR A 71 14.40 19.44 -19.17
CA TYR A 71 15.28 20.29 -18.36
C TYR A 71 15.28 21.75 -18.86
N ASP A 72 15.29 21.92 -20.18
CA ASP A 72 15.34 23.22 -20.86
C ASP A 72 13.96 23.67 -21.38
N LYS A 73 12.89 22.98 -20.97
CA LYS A 73 11.50 23.28 -21.33
C LYS A 73 10.82 24.00 -20.17
N SER A 74 9.74 24.72 -20.46
CA SER A 74 8.96 25.47 -19.48
C SER A 74 8.63 24.67 -18.20
N ASP A 75 8.63 25.35 -17.05
CA ASP A 75 8.26 24.79 -15.73
C ASP A 75 6.95 23.98 -15.76
N ALA A 76 5.98 24.41 -16.59
CA ALA A 76 4.71 23.71 -16.77
C ALA A 76 4.87 22.27 -17.30
N ALA A 77 5.85 22.03 -18.18
CA ALA A 77 6.11 20.70 -18.75
C ALA A 77 6.75 19.77 -17.70
N GLN A 78 7.70 20.29 -16.92
CA GLN A 78 8.33 19.55 -15.84
C GLN A 78 7.34 19.20 -14.72
N LEU A 79 6.50 20.17 -14.33
CA LEU A 79 5.42 19.95 -13.35
C LEU A 79 4.38 18.94 -13.85
N SER A 80 4.03 18.98 -15.13
CA SER A 80 3.11 18.01 -15.73
C SER A 80 3.68 16.59 -15.71
N ALA A 81 4.96 16.42 -16.02
CA ALA A 81 5.62 15.11 -15.99
C ALA A 81 5.78 14.57 -14.56
N LEU A 82 6.08 15.44 -13.59
CA LEU A 82 6.11 15.09 -12.17
C LEU A 82 4.71 14.70 -11.67
N GLY A 83 3.68 15.45 -12.10
CA GLY A 83 2.27 15.12 -11.82
C GLY A 83 1.85 13.77 -12.40
N LEU A 84 2.24 13.48 -13.65
CA LEU A 84 1.97 12.20 -14.30
C LEU A 84 2.70 11.04 -13.59
N THR A 85 3.96 11.24 -13.22
CA THR A 85 4.77 10.29 -12.45
C THR A 85 4.08 9.94 -11.13
N LEU A 86 3.67 10.96 -10.37
CA LEU A 86 2.94 10.79 -9.12
C LEU A 86 1.59 10.09 -9.38
N ALA A 87 0.85 10.49 -10.41
CA ALA A 87 -0.40 9.83 -10.78
C ALA A 87 -0.21 8.34 -11.07
N VAL A 88 0.85 7.94 -11.80
CA VAL A 88 1.17 6.52 -12.05
C VAL A 88 1.46 5.76 -10.75
N ILE A 89 2.23 6.36 -9.83
CA ILE A 89 2.52 5.75 -8.52
C ILE A 89 1.24 5.61 -7.68
N PHE A 90 0.40 6.65 -7.65
CA PHE A 90 -0.83 6.62 -6.86
C PHE A 90 -1.91 5.75 -7.50
N LEU A 91 -1.97 5.62 -8.82
CA LEU A 91 -2.81 4.63 -9.50
C LEU A 91 -2.35 3.21 -9.22
N ASN A 92 -1.03 2.97 -9.14
CA ASN A 92 -0.49 1.70 -8.68
C ASN A 92 -0.97 1.35 -7.26
N ILE A 93 -1.31 2.37 -6.46
CA ILE A 93 -1.84 2.28 -5.10
C ILE A 93 -3.36 2.52 -5.15
N HIS A 94 -4.12 1.51 -5.58
CA HIS A 94 -5.58 1.57 -5.54
C HIS A 94 -6.08 1.63 -4.09
N ARG A 95 -6.91 2.62 -3.76
CA ARG A 95 -7.31 2.90 -2.38
C ARG A 95 -8.82 2.84 -2.20
N GLN A 96 -9.23 2.05 -1.22
CA GLN A 96 -10.58 2.00 -0.68
C GLN A 96 -10.61 2.60 0.73
N ARG A 97 -11.78 2.62 1.38
CA ARG A 97 -11.98 3.25 2.70
C ARG A 97 -11.15 2.54 3.77
N VAL A 98 -11.03 1.22 3.70
CA VAL A 98 -10.35 0.38 4.69
C VAL A 98 -9.15 -0.38 4.09
N LEU A 99 -9.10 -0.58 2.77
CA LEU A 99 -8.00 -1.26 2.09
C LEU A 99 -7.16 -0.31 1.21
N THR A 100 -5.86 -0.56 1.15
CA THR A 100 -4.99 -0.04 0.08
C THR A 100 -4.39 -1.25 -0.63
N ILE A 101 -4.49 -1.28 -1.95
CA ILE A 101 -3.94 -2.32 -2.80
C ILE A 101 -2.82 -1.70 -3.64
N ASN A 102 -1.60 -2.15 -3.42
CA ASN A 102 -0.45 -1.77 -4.19
C ASN A 102 -0.14 -2.86 -5.22
N ASN A 103 -0.23 -2.52 -6.49
CA ASN A 103 0.11 -3.41 -7.58
C ASN A 103 1.65 -3.53 -7.69
N GLN A 104 2.18 -4.76 -7.66
CA GLN A 104 3.62 -5.02 -7.81
C GLN A 104 3.99 -5.45 -9.23
N GLY A 105 3.04 -5.43 -10.17
CA GLY A 105 3.18 -5.97 -11.52
C GLY A 105 3.10 -7.49 -11.55
N ASN A 106 3.01 -8.04 -12.76
CA ASN A 106 3.02 -9.49 -13.02
C ASN A 106 1.98 -10.27 -12.18
N GLY A 107 0.77 -9.71 -12.04
CA GLY A 107 -0.31 -10.32 -11.27
C GLY A 107 -0.03 -10.45 -9.77
N ARG A 108 0.89 -9.68 -9.19
CA ARG A 108 1.18 -9.68 -7.75
C ARG A 108 0.72 -8.41 -7.09
N TRP A 109 -0.08 -8.53 -6.04
CA TRP A 109 -0.59 -7.39 -5.28
C TRP A 109 -0.13 -7.46 -3.83
N SER A 110 0.17 -6.30 -3.26
CA SER A 110 0.37 -6.12 -1.83
C SER A 110 -0.79 -5.34 -1.26
N VAL A 111 -1.51 -5.94 -0.31
CA VAL A 111 -2.71 -5.39 0.27
C VAL A 111 -2.39 -4.94 1.69
N HIS A 112 -2.58 -3.65 1.93
CA HIS A 112 -2.46 -3.04 3.23
C HIS A 112 -3.83 -2.75 3.81
N LEU A 113 -4.07 -3.26 5.02
CA LEU A 113 -5.26 -2.96 5.81
C LEU A 113 -5.07 -1.59 6.46
N ASN A 114 -5.75 -0.56 5.95
CA ASN A 114 -5.72 0.80 6.51
C ASN A 114 -6.55 0.92 7.80
N VAL A 115 -6.58 -0.11 8.65
CA VAL A 115 -7.43 -0.14 9.85
C VAL A 115 -6.91 0.89 10.85
N LEU A 116 -7.31 2.13 10.61
CA LEU A 116 -7.24 3.27 11.49
C LEU A 116 -8.57 3.30 12.21
N LYS A 117 -8.62 2.75 13.42
CA LYS A 117 -9.79 3.01 14.27
C LYS A 117 -9.65 4.38 14.90
N ARG A 118 -10.49 5.32 14.52
CA ARG A 118 -10.93 6.38 15.43
C ARG A 118 -12.29 7.01 15.11
N ASP A 119 -13.22 6.27 14.52
CA ASP A 119 -14.62 6.61 14.79
C ASP A 119 -15.18 5.63 15.83
N LYS A 120 -15.16 6.06 17.09
CA LYS A 120 -15.71 5.30 18.22
C LYS A 120 -17.23 5.12 18.10
N ARG A 121 -17.90 5.88 17.23
CA ARG A 121 -19.36 5.93 17.16
C ARG A 121 -19.98 4.77 16.39
N ARG A 122 -19.25 4.13 15.45
CA ARG A 122 -19.81 3.03 14.60
C ARG A 122 -18.80 1.93 14.24
N PRO A 123 -18.35 1.11 15.20
CA PRO A 123 -17.40 0.03 14.95
C PRO A 123 -17.93 -1.09 14.05
N GLY A 124 -19.24 -1.36 14.06
CA GLY A 124 -19.87 -2.40 13.21
C GLY A 124 -19.85 -2.02 11.72
N ALA A 125 -20.15 -0.76 11.39
CA ALA A 125 -20.16 -0.25 10.01
C ALA A 125 -18.78 -0.28 9.35
N GLN A 126 -17.70 -0.13 10.12
CA GLN A 126 -16.33 -0.24 9.61
C GLN A 126 -15.97 -1.67 9.22
N TRP A 127 -16.45 -2.65 9.99
CA TRP A 127 -16.20 -4.06 9.68
C TRP A 127 -17.04 -4.56 8.51
N ALA A 128 -18.30 -4.13 8.41
CA ALA A 128 -19.12 -4.40 7.23
C ALA A 128 -18.47 -3.81 5.96
N GLY A 129 -18.07 -2.53 6.01
CA GLY A 129 -17.37 -1.91 4.87
C GLY A 129 -16.03 -2.56 4.52
N ALA A 130 -15.29 -3.09 5.51
CA ALA A 130 -14.08 -3.86 5.23
C ALA A 130 -14.38 -5.19 4.53
N MET A 131 -15.51 -5.82 4.82
CA MET A 131 -15.94 -7.05 4.16
C MET A 131 -16.42 -6.79 2.73
N ASP A 132 -17.18 -5.71 2.53
CA ASP A 132 -17.59 -5.29 1.18
C ASP A 132 -16.38 -4.97 0.32
N GLU A 133 -15.39 -4.26 0.88
CA GLU A 133 -14.13 -3.97 0.19
C GLU A 133 -13.27 -5.22 -0.08
N LEU A 134 -13.34 -6.24 0.78
CA LEU A 134 -12.69 -7.53 0.52
C LEU A 134 -13.39 -8.29 -0.61
N SER A 135 -14.73 -8.26 -0.68
CA SER A 135 -15.48 -8.84 -1.79
C SER A 135 -15.14 -8.12 -3.11
N ASP A 136 -15.13 -6.78 -3.09
CA ASP A 136 -14.67 -5.97 -4.22
C ASP A 136 -13.23 -6.31 -4.62
N LEU A 137 -12.33 -6.51 -3.64
CA LEU A 137 -10.95 -6.93 -3.90
C LEU A 137 -10.90 -8.27 -4.63
N VAL A 138 -11.72 -9.25 -4.25
CA VAL A 138 -11.79 -10.54 -4.96
C VAL A 138 -12.31 -10.36 -6.38
N SER A 139 -13.36 -9.55 -6.56
CA SER A 139 -13.90 -9.25 -7.89
C SER A 139 -12.85 -8.61 -8.80
N ILE A 140 -12.10 -7.62 -8.31
CA ILE A 140 -11.05 -6.97 -9.09
C ILE A 140 -9.90 -7.95 -9.31
N ALA A 141 -9.48 -8.72 -8.30
CA ALA A 141 -8.41 -9.70 -8.42
C ALA A 141 -8.68 -10.74 -9.51
N ARG A 142 -9.95 -11.20 -9.63
CA ARG A 142 -10.38 -12.13 -10.68
C ARG A 142 -10.24 -11.53 -12.08
N VAL A 143 -10.66 -10.28 -12.26
CA VAL A 143 -10.58 -9.60 -13.57
C VAL A 143 -9.13 -9.18 -13.88
N SER A 144 -8.29 -8.99 -12.86
CA SER A 144 -6.90 -8.54 -13.00
C SER A 144 -5.86 -9.64 -13.23
N ASP A 145 -6.27 -10.91 -13.37
CA ASP A 145 -5.38 -12.07 -13.45
C ASP A 145 -4.35 -12.11 -12.31
N VAL A 146 -4.80 -11.73 -11.11
CA VAL A 146 -3.94 -11.75 -9.94
C VAL A 146 -3.61 -13.18 -9.59
N ARG A 147 -2.32 -13.48 -9.49
CA ARG A 147 -1.78 -14.77 -9.06
C ARG A 147 -1.49 -14.78 -7.57
N THR A 148 -1.15 -13.62 -6.99
CA THR A 148 -0.70 -13.55 -5.59
C THR A 148 -1.15 -12.26 -4.91
N LEU A 149 -1.77 -12.39 -3.75
CA LEU A 149 -2.09 -11.30 -2.83
C LEU A 149 -1.26 -11.45 -1.56
N SER A 150 -0.56 -10.38 -1.17
CA SER A 150 0.30 -10.33 0.00
C SER A 150 -0.26 -9.35 1.03
N PHE A 151 -0.66 -9.85 2.19
CA PHE A 151 -1.05 -9.05 3.34
C PHE A 151 0.10 -9.03 4.35
N GLU A 152 0.72 -7.89 4.60
CA GLU A 152 1.79 -7.75 5.60
C GLU A 152 1.37 -6.72 6.66
N SER A 153 1.26 -7.16 7.92
CA SER A 153 0.87 -6.25 9.00
C SER A 153 1.32 -6.76 10.38
N PRO A 154 1.70 -5.84 11.29
CA PRO A 154 1.89 -6.17 12.70
C PRO A 154 0.67 -6.77 13.40
N LEU A 155 -0.54 -6.47 12.93
CA LEU A 155 -1.78 -7.02 13.48
C LEU A 155 -1.90 -8.54 13.27
N LEU A 156 -1.18 -9.07 12.27
CA LEU A 156 -1.21 -10.48 11.89
C LEU A 156 -0.20 -11.33 12.65
N VAL A 157 0.63 -10.72 13.51
CA VAL A 157 1.64 -11.48 14.28
C VAL A 157 0.98 -12.46 15.24
N HIS A 158 -0.21 -12.15 15.75
CA HIS A 158 -0.97 -13.10 16.57
C HIS A 158 -1.64 -14.16 15.68
N ASP A 159 -1.36 -15.44 15.93
CA ASP A 159 -1.87 -16.59 15.16
C ASP A 159 -3.38 -16.58 15.00
N VAL A 160 -4.10 -16.36 16.10
CA VAL A 160 -5.57 -16.28 16.08
C VAL A 160 -6.08 -15.20 15.10
N THR A 161 -5.44 -14.04 15.03
CA THR A 161 -5.84 -12.98 14.10
C THR A 161 -5.51 -13.36 12.66
N ALA A 162 -4.35 -13.98 12.43
CA ALA A 162 -3.95 -14.45 11.11
C ALA A 162 -4.89 -15.55 10.59
N ARG A 163 -5.22 -16.54 11.41
CA ARG A 163 -6.18 -17.61 11.08
C ARG A 163 -7.57 -17.06 10.81
N ARG A 164 -8.07 -16.14 11.64
CA ARG A 164 -9.36 -15.47 11.38
C ARG A 164 -9.40 -14.72 10.06
N LEU A 165 -8.30 -14.07 9.67
CA LEU A 165 -8.21 -13.42 8.36
C LEU A 165 -8.16 -14.47 7.24
N MET A 166 -7.39 -15.54 7.40
CA MET A 166 -7.34 -16.67 6.47
C MET A 166 -8.73 -17.27 6.24
N ASP A 167 -9.45 -17.67 7.30
CA ASP A 167 -10.78 -18.30 7.19
C ASP A 167 -11.77 -17.38 6.45
N ARG A 168 -11.68 -16.07 6.71
CA ARG A 168 -12.50 -15.07 6.02
C ARG A 168 -12.14 -14.93 4.55
N LEU A 169 -10.85 -14.88 4.23
CA LEU A 169 -10.39 -14.83 2.85
C LEU A 169 -10.86 -16.10 2.12
N SER A 170 -10.63 -17.29 2.67
CA SER A 170 -11.11 -18.55 2.11
C SER A 170 -12.63 -18.53 1.86
N LYS A 171 -13.41 -18.00 2.81
CA LYS A 171 -14.87 -17.88 2.65
C LYS A 171 -15.26 -16.93 1.52
N VAL A 172 -14.67 -15.73 1.45
CA VAL A 172 -15.00 -14.73 0.42
C VAL A 172 -14.57 -15.19 -0.97
N PHE A 173 -13.38 -15.79 -1.10
CA PHE A 173 -12.92 -16.37 -2.36
C PHE A 173 -13.79 -17.57 -2.78
N GLY A 174 -14.17 -18.44 -1.84
CA GLY A 174 -15.06 -19.57 -2.08
C GLY A 174 -16.46 -19.14 -2.54
N GLN A 175 -17.03 -18.08 -1.95
CA GLN A 175 -18.30 -17.49 -2.39
C GLN A 175 -18.28 -16.98 -3.84
N GLN A 176 -17.10 -16.62 -4.34
CA GLN A 176 -16.88 -16.15 -5.72
C GLN A 176 -16.41 -17.27 -6.66
N GLY A 177 -16.41 -18.53 -6.21
CA GLY A 177 -15.99 -19.69 -7.01
C GLY A 177 -14.49 -19.75 -7.29
N VAL A 178 -13.66 -19.03 -6.51
CA VAL A 178 -12.22 -18.95 -6.74
C VAL A 178 -11.49 -19.84 -5.73
N SER A 179 -10.76 -20.83 -6.24
CA SER A 179 -9.90 -21.66 -5.39
C SER A 179 -8.64 -20.90 -5.00
N VAL A 180 -8.29 -20.93 -3.72
CA VAL A 180 -7.15 -20.21 -3.17
C VAL A 180 -6.31 -21.10 -2.25
N ARG A 181 -5.00 -20.97 -2.37
CA ARG A 181 -4.02 -21.54 -1.44
C ARG A 181 -3.49 -20.41 -0.56
N ILE A 182 -3.76 -20.46 0.74
CA ILE A 182 -3.33 -19.43 1.68
C ILE A 182 -2.16 -19.96 2.51
N GLU A 183 -1.04 -19.23 2.49
CA GLU A 183 0.17 -19.53 3.22
C GLU A 183 0.41 -18.43 4.27
N ILE A 184 0.52 -18.83 5.54
CA ILE A 184 0.85 -17.93 6.65
C ILE A 184 2.34 -18.04 6.91
N ALA A 185 3.08 -16.97 6.67
CA ALA A 185 4.52 -16.93 6.96
C ALA A 185 4.77 -16.84 8.48
N SER A 186 5.97 -17.23 8.90
CA SER A 186 6.43 -16.97 10.27
C SER A 186 6.50 -15.46 10.56
N SER A 187 6.36 -15.10 11.83
CA SER A 187 6.53 -13.71 12.24
C SER A 187 8.00 -13.29 12.09
N LYS A 188 8.22 -12.08 11.58
CA LYS A 188 9.56 -11.51 11.39
C LYS A 188 9.64 -10.11 11.98
N ALA A 189 10.85 -9.69 12.34
CA ALA A 189 11.08 -8.31 12.73
C ALA A 189 10.94 -7.37 11.54
N MET A 190 10.24 -6.26 11.74
CA MET A 190 10.35 -5.11 10.86
C MET A 190 11.74 -4.48 11.05
N GLY A 191 12.44 -4.21 9.97
CA GLY A 191 13.75 -3.53 10.04
C GLY A 191 13.64 -2.16 10.70
N ALA A 192 14.73 -1.66 11.31
CA ALA A 192 14.76 -0.44 12.11
C ALA A 192 14.17 0.79 11.38
N PHE A 193 14.28 0.88 10.05
CA PHE A 193 13.65 1.94 9.27
C PHE A 193 12.13 1.79 9.12
N ARG A 194 11.62 0.56 9.06
CA ARG A 194 10.19 0.27 9.02
C ARG A 194 9.55 0.25 10.42
N SER A 195 10.33 -0.06 11.46
CA SER A 195 9.89 -0.12 12.85
C SER A 195 10.15 1.14 13.67
N GLY A 196 11.07 2.02 13.25
CA GLY A 196 11.82 2.88 14.18
C GLY A 196 11.63 4.40 14.10
N LEU A 197 12.12 5.01 15.20
CA LEU A 197 12.20 6.40 15.70
C LEU A 197 11.13 7.44 15.32
N PHE A 198 10.72 7.58 14.06
CA PHE A 198 9.88 8.71 13.59
C PHE A 198 8.53 8.28 12.97
N HIS A 199 8.16 7.00 13.01
CA HIS A 199 6.97 6.54 12.29
C HIS A 199 5.66 6.60 13.12
N PRO A 200 4.54 7.10 12.54
CA PRO A 200 3.19 7.06 13.12
C PRO A 200 2.72 5.68 13.58
N LEU A 201 3.27 4.59 13.04
CA LEU A 201 2.84 3.22 13.29
C LEU A 201 2.94 2.80 14.76
N ARG A 202 3.98 3.26 15.47
CA ARG A 202 4.15 2.98 16.90
C ARG A 202 3.10 3.70 17.74
N ARG A 203 2.75 4.94 17.36
CA ARG A 203 1.65 5.70 17.96
C ARG A 203 0.29 5.04 17.68
N TYR A 204 0.09 4.50 16.47
CA TYR A 204 -1.11 3.74 16.12
C TYR A 204 -1.22 2.45 16.93
N GLN A 205 -0.12 1.73 17.14
CA GLN A 205 -0.14 0.50 17.93
C GLN A 205 -0.42 0.74 19.41
N ARG A 206 0.05 1.85 20.01
CA ARG A 206 -0.29 2.20 21.40
C ARG A 206 -1.80 2.32 21.64
N GLY A 207 -2.59 2.60 20.61
CA GLY A 207 -4.05 2.65 20.69
C GLY A 207 -4.75 1.29 20.56
N LEU A 208 -4.00 0.20 20.30
CA LEU A 208 -4.54 -1.15 20.27
C LEU A 208 -4.59 -1.72 21.69
N LYS A 209 -5.48 -2.70 21.93
CA LYS A 209 -5.48 -3.45 23.19
C LYS A 209 -4.08 -4.02 23.43
N SER A 210 -3.60 -4.00 24.68
CA SER A 210 -2.24 -4.39 25.08
C SER A 210 -1.77 -5.71 24.46
N HIS A 211 -2.65 -6.72 24.38
CA HIS A 211 -2.37 -8.03 23.76
C HIS A 211 -2.17 -8.03 22.24
N ARG A 212 -2.41 -6.90 21.54
CA ARG A 212 -2.23 -6.75 20.09
C ARG A 212 -1.00 -5.93 19.72
N VAL A 213 -0.33 -5.36 20.72
CA VAL A 213 0.95 -4.67 20.55
C VAL A 213 2.02 -5.75 20.53
N VAL A 214 2.73 -5.87 19.41
CA VAL A 214 3.73 -6.93 19.26
C VAL A 214 5.11 -6.35 19.01
N CYS A 215 5.92 -6.42 20.06
CA CYS A 215 7.30 -5.94 20.09
C CYS A 215 8.26 -7.14 20.17
N ARG A 216 9.30 -7.15 19.33
CA ARG A 216 10.47 -8.02 19.49
C ARG A 216 11.48 -7.42 20.48
N SER A 217 11.59 -6.09 20.45
CA SER A 217 12.45 -5.29 21.31
C SER A 217 11.78 -3.93 21.51
N PRO A 218 12.26 -3.07 22.44
CA PRO A 218 11.66 -1.76 22.64
C PRO A 218 11.49 -1.00 21.32
N MET A 219 12.48 -1.03 20.42
CA MET A 219 12.48 -0.32 19.14
C MET A 219 11.97 -1.16 17.93
N GLY A 220 11.71 -2.46 18.12
CA GLY A 220 11.47 -3.41 17.03
C GLY A 220 10.06 -3.99 17.06
N LEU A 221 9.27 -3.68 16.04
CA LEU A 221 7.94 -4.27 15.85
C LEU A 221 8.03 -5.58 15.09
N LEU A 222 7.20 -6.56 15.45
CA LEU A 222 7.00 -7.75 14.64
C LEU A 222 5.95 -7.48 13.55
N THR A 223 6.09 -8.16 12.42
CA THR A 223 5.09 -8.25 11.36
C THR A 223 4.95 -9.68 10.91
N ARG A 224 3.77 -10.02 10.37
CA ARG A 224 3.54 -11.30 9.71
C ARG A 224 2.95 -11.06 8.33
N ARG A 225 3.36 -11.89 7.39
CA ARG A 225 2.83 -11.92 6.02
C ARG A 225 1.88 -13.10 5.86
N ILE A 226 0.73 -12.85 5.25
CA ILE A 226 -0.17 -13.86 4.71
C ILE A 226 -0.12 -13.72 3.20
N GLU A 227 0.15 -14.81 2.51
CA GLU A 227 0.15 -14.88 1.05
C GLU A 227 -1.03 -15.72 0.59
N VAL A 228 -1.84 -15.16 -0.30
CA VAL A 228 -2.95 -15.87 -0.95
C VAL A 228 -2.54 -16.07 -2.39
N ARG A 229 -2.38 -17.33 -2.78
CA ARG A 229 -2.18 -17.73 -4.18
C ARG A 229 -3.53 -18.10 -4.75
N VAL A 230 -3.90 -17.39 -5.80
CA VAL A 230 -5.16 -17.62 -6.50
C VAL A 230 -4.92 -18.68 -7.56
N ALA A 231 -5.61 -19.81 -7.46
CA ALA A 231 -5.59 -20.81 -8.52
C ALA A 231 -6.34 -20.22 -9.70
N GLN A 232 -5.63 -19.96 -10.80
CA GLN A 232 -6.29 -19.54 -12.03
C GLN A 232 -7.00 -20.78 -12.58
N GLY A 233 -8.32 -20.69 -12.76
CA GLY A 233 -9.05 -21.68 -13.53
C GLY A 233 -8.43 -21.77 -14.92
N ALA A 234 -8.19 -23.00 -15.37
CA ALA A 234 -7.75 -23.29 -16.73
C ALA A 234 -8.79 -22.80 -17.75
#